data_AF-A0A9W9Z235-F1
#
_entry.id   AF-A0A9W9Z235-F1
#
_cell.length_a   1.000
_cell.length_b   1.000
_cell.length_c   1.000
_cell.angle_alpha   90.00
_cell.angle_beta   90.00
_cell.angle_gamma   90.00
#
_symmetry.space_group_name_H-M   'P 1'
#
loop_
_entity.id
_entity.type
_entity.pdbx_description
1 polymer ?
#
loop_
_entity_poly.entity_id
_entity_poly.type
_entity_poly.pdbx_seq_one_letter_code
_entity_poly.pdbx_strand_id
1 'polypeptide(L)'
;MAERTEFKAYLVYSVFLTGFVYPTVSHWAWDENGWLYAGLEYKLGNETLTVTYQDFAGSGVVHVVGGAVALVGAAVKVALGGFILFFGFPGIQWRLPGSYLQCGAAGALTAMIIKRLGFAEKYWSLLFTINGGLTGMVALCAGCNAVHPYAAFAVGIIAGMTYVAWSTVMLRVRIDDPLDAVAVHLGGGIWGVLSVPIFNKESGIFYASDAHSFRLFGWNLLGVIVIMLWSIAMAFILFITLRIAKQLRVSEEIELKGLDIPKHGEPAYPLASYGHGWGSGSPSARRKSFPFNYNPSIQLNLDPVQNGHPLHNLAQFLTGKPQVIHVQNGQPQSNDNLSLDADTAF
;
A
#
# COMPACT_ATOMS: atom_id res chain seq x y z
N MET A 1 4.04 8.25 -6.33
CA MET A 1 4.54 9.08 -7.43
C MET A 1 3.86 8.66 -8.75
N ALA A 2 2.70 7.99 -8.62
CA ALA A 2 1.97 7.28 -9.65
C ALA A 2 1.82 8.16 -10.88
N GLU A 3 2.28 7.59 -12.00
CA GLU A 3 2.04 8.06 -13.36
C GLU A 3 2.59 9.45 -13.71
N ARG A 4 3.36 10.11 -12.83
CA ARG A 4 3.78 11.52 -13.07
C ARG A 4 5.23 11.84 -12.73
N THR A 5 6.00 10.88 -12.22
CA THR A 5 7.32 11.17 -11.63
C THR A 5 8.44 10.52 -12.43
N GLU A 6 9.56 11.21 -12.53
CA GLU A 6 10.77 10.67 -13.14
C GLU A 6 11.34 9.48 -12.36
N PHE A 7 11.74 8.42 -13.06
CA PHE A 7 12.33 7.22 -12.46
C PHE A 7 13.61 7.54 -11.64
N LYS A 8 14.39 8.54 -12.06
CA LYS A 8 15.56 8.99 -11.29
C LYS A 8 15.17 9.61 -9.97
N ALA A 9 14.13 10.46 -9.94
CA ALA A 9 13.59 10.97 -8.70
C ALA A 9 13.09 9.82 -7.82
N TYR A 10 12.49 8.78 -8.42
CA TYR A 10 12.11 7.56 -7.71
C TYR A 10 13.31 6.89 -7.00
N LEU A 11 14.46 6.77 -7.65
CA LEU A 11 15.62 6.18 -6.98
C LEU A 11 16.16 7.07 -5.85
N VAL A 12 16.25 8.38 -6.08
CA VAL A 12 16.77 9.33 -5.10
C VAL A 12 15.91 9.36 -3.84
N TYR A 13 14.59 9.49 -3.97
CA TYR A 13 13.73 9.51 -2.78
C TYR A 13 13.76 8.17 -2.04
N SER A 14 13.81 7.05 -2.76
CA SER A 14 13.83 5.72 -2.15
C SER A 14 15.05 5.59 -1.26
N VAL A 15 16.24 5.89 -1.77
CA VAL A 15 17.50 5.86 -1.02
C VAL A 15 17.48 6.85 0.16
N PHE A 16 16.96 8.06 -0.04
CA PHE A 16 16.91 9.06 1.03
C PHE A 16 15.96 8.66 2.16
N LEU A 17 14.77 8.17 1.83
CA LEU A 17 13.81 7.73 2.84
C LEU A 17 14.28 6.49 3.57
N THR A 18 14.77 5.46 2.85
CA THR A 18 15.15 4.19 3.47
C THR A 18 16.52 4.23 4.12
N GLY A 19 17.43 5.08 3.63
CA GLY A 19 18.79 5.21 4.15
C GLY A 19 18.93 6.24 5.26
N PHE A 20 17.99 7.19 5.40
CA PHE A 20 18.11 8.27 6.38
C PHE A 20 16.83 8.52 7.18
N VAL A 21 15.71 8.85 6.51
CA VAL A 21 14.48 9.28 7.21
C VAL A 21 13.90 8.17 8.09
N TYR A 22 13.70 6.99 7.50
CA TYR A 22 13.14 5.82 8.18
C TYR A 22 14.07 5.28 9.27
N PRO A 23 15.38 5.01 9.03
CA PRO A 23 16.29 4.55 10.09
C PRO A 23 16.36 5.48 11.29
N THR A 24 16.27 6.80 11.08
CA THR A 24 16.25 7.78 12.17
C THR A 24 15.03 7.57 13.08
N VAL A 25 13.84 7.44 12.50
CA VAL A 25 12.61 7.20 13.25
C VAL A 25 12.59 5.81 13.89
N SER A 26 13.04 4.79 13.16
CA SER A 26 13.19 3.43 13.70
C SER A 26 14.14 3.40 14.89
N HIS A 27 15.27 4.10 14.82
CA HIS A 27 16.18 4.22 15.95
C HIS A 27 15.51 4.87 17.15
N TRP A 28 14.78 5.99 16.96
CA TRP A 28 14.09 6.64 18.08
C TRP A 28 13.10 5.71 18.80
N ALA A 29 12.30 4.97 18.04
CA ALA A 29 11.14 4.24 18.54
C ALA A 29 11.39 2.76 18.88
N TRP A 30 12.35 2.10 18.24
CA TRP A 30 12.57 0.65 18.35
C TRP A 30 13.96 0.25 18.81
N ASP A 31 14.96 1.13 18.76
CA ASP A 31 16.27 0.85 19.33
C ASP A 31 16.22 1.05 20.85
N GLU A 32 16.91 0.21 21.61
CA GLU A 32 17.00 0.32 23.07
C GLU A 32 17.63 1.64 23.55
N ASN A 33 18.48 2.25 22.72
CA ASN A 33 19.09 3.56 22.95
C ASN A 33 18.28 4.71 22.32
N GLY A 34 17.17 4.39 21.65
CA GLY A 34 16.24 5.34 21.09
C GLY A 34 15.51 6.12 22.17
N TRP A 35 15.43 7.44 22.05
CA TRP A 35 14.83 8.28 23.11
C TRP A 35 13.32 8.05 23.29
N LEU A 36 12.57 7.71 22.24
CA LEU A 36 11.14 7.37 22.37
C LEU A 36 10.96 6.01 23.06
N TYR A 37 11.84 5.06 22.75
CA TYR A 37 11.88 3.74 23.38
C TYR A 37 12.28 3.82 24.85
N ALA A 38 13.39 4.50 25.16
CA ALA A 38 13.89 4.73 26.52
C ALA A 38 12.86 5.46 27.39
N GLY A 39 12.09 6.37 26.77
CA GLY A 39 10.93 6.96 27.42
C GLY A 39 11.27 8.08 28.40
N LEU A 40 10.30 8.40 29.25
CA LEU A 40 10.43 9.40 30.30
C LEU A 40 10.21 8.77 31.67
N GLU A 41 11.21 8.88 32.54
CA GLU A 41 11.08 8.52 33.94
C GLU A 41 10.36 9.62 34.73
N TYR A 42 9.45 9.21 35.61
CA TYR A 42 8.79 10.11 36.54
C TYR A 42 8.49 9.40 37.86
N LYS A 43 8.35 10.19 38.93
CA LYS A 43 7.99 9.68 40.25
C LYS A 43 6.48 9.75 40.47
N LEU A 44 5.91 8.67 40.99
CA LEU A 44 4.54 8.61 41.47
C LEU A 44 4.57 8.10 42.92
N GLY A 45 4.48 9.03 43.87
CA GLY A 45 4.75 8.71 45.27
C GLY A 45 6.21 8.30 45.48
N ASN A 46 6.43 7.10 46.03
CA ASN A 46 7.76 6.54 46.28
C ASN A 46 8.28 5.65 45.14
N GLU A 47 7.46 5.41 44.11
CA GLU A 47 7.82 4.57 42.98
C GLU A 47 8.35 5.43 41.82
N THR A 48 9.37 4.92 41.12
CA THR A 48 9.86 5.49 39.87
C THR A 48 9.30 4.65 38.73
N LEU A 49 8.56 5.29 37.84
CA LEU A 49 7.91 4.65 36.70
C LEU A 49 8.44 5.26 35.41
N THR A 50 8.47 4.46 34.35
CA THR A 50 8.92 4.90 33.03
C THR A 50 7.79 4.73 32.04
N VAL A 51 7.49 5.78 31.30
CA VAL A 51 6.54 5.75 30.17
C VAL A 51 7.35 5.66 28.89
N THR A 52 7.06 4.64 28.07
CA THR A 52 7.77 4.35 26.82
C THR A 52 6.82 4.39 25.63
N TYR A 53 7.34 4.70 24.45
CA TYR A 53 6.53 4.82 23.23
C TYR A 53 6.06 3.44 22.75
N GLN A 54 4.76 3.29 22.54
CA GLN A 54 4.17 2.01 22.11
C GLN A 54 3.81 2.03 20.62
N ASP A 55 4.59 1.31 19.82
CA ASP A 55 4.33 1.09 18.40
C ASP A 55 4.93 -0.26 17.96
N PHE A 56 4.19 -1.35 18.14
CA PHE A 56 4.74 -2.70 17.97
C PHE A 56 5.17 -3.06 16.55
N ALA A 57 4.33 -2.78 15.55
CA ALA A 57 4.57 -3.15 14.15
C ALA A 57 4.53 -1.95 13.19
N GLY A 58 4.50 -0.72 13.70
CA GLY A 58 4.80 0.47 12.90
C GLY A 58 3.61 1.28 12.41
N SER A 59 2.56 1.47 13.21
CA SER A 59 1.55 2.50 12.87
C SER A 59 2.19 3.89 12.84
N GLY A 60 3.15 4.18 13.70
CA GLY A 60 3.93 5.42 13.68
C GLY A 60 5.13 5.32 12.76
N VAL A 61 6.06 4.42 13.09
CA VAL A 61 7.38 4.31 12.44
C VAL A 61 7.28 4.03 10.94
N VAL A 62 6.27 3.28 10.49
CA VAL A 62 6.06 2.98 9.06
C VAL A 62 4.95 3.85 8.49
N HIS A 63 3.75 3.80 9.08
CA HIS A 63 2.56 4.36 8.45
C HIS A 63 2.42 5.88 8.64
N VAL A 64 2.74 6.46 9.81
CA VAL A 64 2.81 7.93 9.94
C VAL A 64 3.95 8.48 9.09
N VAL A 65 5.13 7.87 9.07
CA VAL A 65 6.24 8.30 8.18
C VAL A 65 5.82 8.28 6.72
N GLY A 66 5.34 7.14 6.22
CA GLY A 66 4.92 6.98 4.83
C GLY A 66 3.77 7.90 4.45
N GLY A 67 2.77 8.04 5.31
CA GLY A 67 1.61 8.90 5.11
C GLY A 67 1.95 10.40 5.15
N ALA A 68 2.87 10.82 6.04
CA ALA A 68 3.35 12.19 6.10
C ALA A 68 4.17 12.58 4.86
N VAL A 69 5.05 11.68 4.41
CA VAL A 69 5.77 11.85 3.14
C VAL A 69 4.79 11.89 1.96
N ALA A 70 3.76 11.04 1.98
CA ALA A 70 2.69 11.03 0.97
C ALA A 70 1.95 12.36 0.89
N LEU A 71 1.63 12.95 2.04
CA LEU A 71 0.95 14.24 2.13
C LEU A 71 1.78 15.34 1.48
N VAL A 72 3.08 15.41 1.78
CA VAL A 72 3.97 16.40 1.17
C VAL A 72 4.11 16.15 -0.34
N GLY A 73 4.29 14.89 -0.76
CA GLY A 73 4.37 14.51 -2.17
C GLY A 73 3.12 14.91 -2.97
N ALA A 74 1.94 14.60 -2.45
CA ALA A 74 0.67 14.96 -3.05
C ALA A 74 0.48 16.49 -3.08
N ALA A 75 0.85 17.21 -2.01
CA ALA A 75 0.78 18.67 -1.94
C ALA A 75 1.69 19.37 -2.96
N VAL A 76 2.86 18.80 -3.28
CA VAL A 76 3.73 19.31 -4.36
C VAL A 76 3.30 18.85 -5.75
N LYS A 77 2.08 18.31 -5.89
CA LYS A 77 1.45 17.80 -7.13
C LYS A 77 2.19 16.63 -7.76
N VAL A 78 2.71 15.76 -6.91
CA VAL A 78 3.34 14.50 -7.30
C VAL A 78 2.51 13.39 -6.67
N ALA A 79 1.55 12.86 -7.43
CA ALA A 79 0.59 11.85 -6.98
C ALA A 79 1.31 10.69 -6.28
N LEU A 80 1.18 10.45 -4.96
CA LEU A 80 2.09 9.54 -4.23
C LEU A 80 1.64 8.06 -4.20
N GLY A 81 1.33 7.43 -5.35
CA GLY A 81 1.04 5.99 -5.36
C GLY A 81 2.26 5.06 -5.45
N GLY A 82 2.32 4.01 -4.60
CA GLY A 82 3.08 2.78 -4.88
C GLY A 82 4.12 2.30 -3.85
N PHE A 83 4.72 3.16 -3.03
CA PHE A 83 5.89 2.75 -2.22
C PHE A 83 5.59 2.35 -0.77
N ILE A 84 4.41 2.69 -0.25
CA ILE A 84 4.09 2.46 1.17
C ILE A 84 3.84 0.97 1.47
N LEU A 85 3.49 0.17 0.46
CA LEU A 85 3.28 -1.27 0.62
C LEU A 85 4.59 -2.07 0.71
N PHE A 86 5.73 -1.56 0.21
CA PHE A 86 6.98 -2.32 0.12
C PHE A 86 7.74 -2.42 1.46
N PHE A 87 7.54 -1.48 2.40
CA PHE A 87 8.28 -1.45 3.68
C PHE A 87 7.50 -1.98 4.88
N GLY A 88 6.19 -2.14 4.76
CA GLY A 88 5.37 -2.78 5.81
C GLY A 88 5.32 -4.31 5.72
N PHE A 89 5.43 -4.89 4.53
CA PHE A 89 4.99 -6.29 4.33
C PHE A 89 5.95 -7.41 4.80
N PRO A 90 7.30 -7.33 4.65
CA PRO A 90 8.14 -8.49 4.97
C PRO A 90 8.24 -8.82 6.47
N GLY A 91 8.08 -7.83 7.36
CA GLY A 91 8.18 -8.00 8.82
C GLY A 91 6.85 -8.21 9.54
N ILE A 92 5.74 -7.76 8.94
CA ILE A 92 4.40 -7.82 9.55
C ILE A 92 3.79 -9.23 9.43
N GLN A 93 4.12 -10.03 8.40
CA GLN A 93 3.41 -11.29 8.13
C GLN A 93 3.56 -12.40 9.20
N TRP A 94 4.64 -12.42 9.99
CA TRP A 94 4.97 -13.58 10.85
C TRP A 94 4.60 -13.42 12.33
N ARG A 95 4.04 -12.28 12.75
CA ARG A 95 3.80 -11.97 14.18
C ARG A 95 2.39 -11.44 14.48
N LEU A 96 1.49 -11.41 13.50
CA LEU A 96 0.16 -10.81 13.69
C LEU A 96 -0.86 -11.81 14.29
N PRO A 97 -1.46 -11.48 15.45
CA PRO A 97 -2.55 -12.27 16.00
C PRO A 97 -3.80 -12.17 15.12
N GLY A 98 -4.73 -13.12 15.27
CA GLY A 98 -6.01 -13.14 14.53
C GLY A 98 -6.89 -11.89 14.70
N SER A 99 -6.57 -11.01 15.64
CA SER A 99 -7.17 -9.70 15.82
C SER A 99 -6.91 -8.73 14.64
N TYR A 100 -5.85 -8.94 13.85
CA TYR A 100 -5.51 -8.10 12.69
C TYR A 100 -6.55 -8.15 11.58
N LEU A 101 -7.00 -9.37 11.23
CA LEU A 101 -8.05 -9.55 10.22
C LEU A 101 -9.40 -8.99 10.72
N GLN A 102 -9.70 -9.14 12.02
CA GLN A 102 -10.91 -8.59 12.62
C GLN A 102 -10.94 -7.06 12.55
N CYS A 103 -9.81 -6.41 12.86
CA CYS A 103 -9.67 -4.97 12.76
C CYS A 103 -9.84 -4.48 11.32
N GLY A 104 -9.23 -5.17 10.35
CA GLY A 104 -9.42 -4.89 8.92
C GLY A 104 -10.86 -5.04 8.46
N ALA A 105 -11.54 -6.13 8.86
CA ALA A 105 -12.95 -6.34 8.52
C ALA A 105 -13.85 -5.25 9.12
N ALA A 106 -13.62 -4.85 10.38
CA ALA A 106 -14.34 -3.78 11.03
C ALA A 106 -14.15 -2.42 10.32
N GLY A 107 -12.93 -2.08 9.92
CA GLY A 107 -12.62 -0.87 9.18
C GLY A 107 -13.27 -0.83 7.79
N ALA A 108 -13.22 -1.95 7.07
CA ALA A 108 -13.84 -2.11 5.76
C ALA A 108 -15.36 -1.92 5.83
N LEU A 109 -16.04 -2.63 6.74
CA LEU A 109 -17.48 -2.51 6.94
C LEU A 109 -17.88 -1.10 7.35
N THR A 110 -17.12 -0.48 8.25
CA THR A 110 -17.40 0.88 8.73
C THR A 110 -17.30 1.90 7.58
N ALA A 111 -16.21 1.89 6.81
CA ALA A 111 -16.04 2.79 5.68
C ALA A 111 -17.13 2.59 4.62
N MET A 112 -17.45 1.31 4.32
CA MET A 112 -18.49 0.94 3.38
C MET A 112 -19.88 1.47 3.80
N ILE A 113 -20.25 1.29 5.07
CA ILE A 113 -21.54 1.74 5.62
C ILE A 113 -21.61 3.27 5.61
N ILE A 114 -20.57 3.97 6.08
CA ILE A 114 -20.57 5.43 6.13
C ILE A 114 -20.69 6.03 4.72
N LYS A 115 -19.98 5.47 3.73
CA LYS A 115 -20.11 5.89 2.34
C LYS A 115 -21.53 5.63 1.83
N ARG A 116 -22.09 4.44 2.08
CA ARG A 116 -23.47 4.10 1.69
C ARG A 116 -24.52 5.06 2.28
N LEU A 117 -24.36 5.47 3.54
CA LEU A 117 -25.27 6.39 4.22
C LEU A 117 -25.23 7.81 3.65
N GLY A 118 -24.25 8.13 2.80
CA GLY A 118 -24.20 9.38 2.04
C GLY A 118 -23.42 10.51 2.69
N PHE A 119 -22.55 10.22 3.66
CA PHE A 119 -21.61 11.21 4.20
C PHE A 119 -20.44 11.52 3.25
N ALA A 120 -20.26 10.71 2.19
CA ALA A 120 -19.35 10.97 1.07
C ALA A 120 -20.11 10.89 -0.27
N GLU A 121 -20.48 9.68 -0.72
CA GLU A 121 -21.22 9.44 -1.98
C GLU A 121 -22.05 8.14 -1.89
N LYS A 122 -23.29 8.13 -2.41
CA LYS A 122 -24.28 7.05 -2.17
C LYS A 122 -24.15 5.81 -3.09
N TYR A 123 -23.01 5.15 -3.10
CA TYR A 123 -22.84 3.86 -3.80
C TYR A 123 -21.89 2.92 -3.05
N TRP A 124 -21.97 1.63 -3.38
CA TRP A 124 -21.06 0.62 -2.85
C TRP A 124 -19.74 0.70 -3.61
N SER A 125 -18.67 1.13 -2.94
CA SER A 125 -17.36 1.34 -3.55
C SER A 125 -16.38 0.29 -3.04
N LEU A 126 -15.99 -0.65 -3.90
CA LEU A 126 -15.01 -1.68 -3.55
C LEU A 126 -13.68 -1.07 -3.09
N LEU A 127 -13.16 -0.10 -3.84
CA LEU A 127 -11.91 0.60 -3.49
C LEU A 127 -11.99 1.25 -2.11
N PHE A 128 -13.10 1.94 -1.82
CA PHE A 128 -13.29 2.61 -0.54
C PHE A 128 -13.43 1.62 0.62
N THR A 129 -14.08 0.48 0.40
CA THR A 129 -14.17 -0.62 1.36
C THR A 129 -12.80 -1.23 1.64
N ILE A 130 -12.01 -1.50 0.59
CA ILE A 130 -10.64 -2.03 0.72
C ILE A 130 -9.77 -1.05 1.50
N ASN A 131 -9.77 0.23 1.14
CA ASN A 131 -8.99 1.26 1.83
C ASN A 131 -9.40 1.42 3.30
N GLY A 132 -10.70 1.34 3.62
CA GLY A 132 -11.17 1.27 5.00
C GLY A 132 -10.61 0.06 5.76
N GLY A 133 -10.54 -1.11 5.11
CA GLY A 133 -9.94 -2.30 5.70
C GLY A 133 -8.43 -2.22 5.87
N LEU A 134 -7.72 -1.68 4.88
CA LEU A 134 -6.30 -1.37 4.99
C LEU A 134 -6.03 -0.42 6.16
N THR A 135 -6.86 0.60 6.34
CA THR A 135 -6.73 1.56 7.46
C THR A 135 -6.92 0.87 8.81
N GLY A 136 -7.88 -0.06 8.94
CA GLY A 136 -8.06 -0.87 10.14
C GLY A 136 -6.82 -1.71 10.45
N MET A 137 -6.27 -2.38 9.43
CA MET A 137 -5.03 -3.14 9.57
C MET A 137 -3.83 -2.26 9.98
N VAL A 138 -3.64 -1.11 9.32
CA VAL A 138 -2.63 -0.10 9.66
C VAL A 138 -2.76 0.37 11.11
N ALA A 139 -3.98 0.62 11.60
CA ALA A 139 -4.21 1.10 12.95
C ALA A 139 -3.83 0.05 14.02
N LEU A 140 -4.07 -1.24 13.76
CA LEU A 140 -3.74 -2.27 14.75
C LEU A 140 -2.24 -2.47 14.91
N CYS A 141 -1.41 -2.14 13.90
CA CYS A 141 0.04 -2.39 13.91
C CYS A 141 0.71 -1.96 15.23
N ALA A 142 0.38 -0.78 15.77
CA ALA A 142 0.98 -0.31 17.02
C ALA A 142 0.63 -1.14 18.26
N GLY A 143 -0.56 -1.75 18.31
CA GLY A 143 -1.11 -2.41 19.50
C GLY A 143 -1.25 -3.93 19.39
N CYS A 144 -0.76 -4.56 18.33
CA CYS A 144 -0.98 -5.99 18.04
C CYS A 144 -0.65 -6.94 19.21
N ASN A 145 0.34 -6.60 20.03
CA ASN A 145 0.79 -7.37 21.19
C ASN A 145 0.04 -7.03 22.49
N ALA A 146 -0.63 -5.88 22.54
CA ALA A 146 -1.05 -5.23 23.78
C ALA A 146 -2.57 -5.10 23.95
N VAL A 147 -3.36 -5.22 22.88
CA VAL A 147 -4.83 -5.03 22.93
C VAL A 147 -5.58 -6.36 22.95
N HIS A 148 -6.74 -6.39 23.62
CA HIS A 148 -7.64 -7.54 23.54
C HIS A 148 -8.28 -7.69 22.14
N PRO A 149 -8.68 -8.91 21.72
CA PRO A 149 -9.34 -9.11 20.42
C PRO A 149 -10.60 -8.27 20.20
N TYR A 150 -11.45 -8.13 21.22
CA TYR A 150 -12.66 -7.29 21.11
C TYR A 150 -12.32 -5.79 21.01
N ALA A 151 -11.23 -5.35 21.65
CA ALA A 151 -10.76 -3.97 21.55
C ALA A 151 -10.18 -3.70 20.15
N ALA A 152 -9.48 -4.67 19.55
CA ALA A 152 -9.01 -4.57 18.16
C ALA A 152 -10.16 -4.37 17.16
N PHE A 153 -11.32 -5.00 17.39
CA PHE A 153 -12.52 -4.74 16.58
C PHE A 153 -12.99 -3.28 16.71
N ALA A 154 -13.01 -2.72 17.93
CA ALA A 154 -13.36 -1.31 18.16
C ALA A 154 -12.34 -0.34 17.52
N VAL A 155 -11.05 -0.64 17.61
CA VAL A 155 -9.98 0.11 16.92
C VAL A 155 -10.25 0.14 15.41
N GLY A 156 -10.66 -0.98 14.82
CA GLY A 156 -10.98 -1.07 13.40
C GLY A 156 -12.18 -0.22 12.99
N ILE A 157 -13.24 -0.16 13.79
CA ILE A 157 -14.38 0.73 13.53
C ILE A 157 -13.90 2.18 13.45
N ILE A 158 -13.16 2.65 14.46
CA ILE A 158 -12.69 4.04 14.51
C ILE A 158 -11.66 4.30 13.40
N ALA A 159 -10.86 3.32 13.03
CA ALA A 159 -9.95 3.42 11.88
C ALA A 159 -10.72 3.63 10.57
N GLY A 160 -11.83 2.89 10.37
CA GLY A 160 -12.72 3.10 9.22
C GLY A 160 -13.32 4.50 9.19
N MET A 161 -13.76 5.03 10.33
CA MET A 161 -14.24 6.41 10.45
C MET A 161 -13.14 7.43 10.13
N THR A 162 -11.94 7.19 10.66
CA THR A 162 -10.75 8.03 10.45
C THR A 162 -10.37 8.08 8.98
N TYR A 163 -10.38 6.93 8.29
CA TYR A 163 -10.19 6.86 6.84
C TYR A 163 -11.18 7.75 6.08
N VAL A 164 -12.48 7.62 6.36
CA VAL A 164 -13.50 8.45 5.67
C VAL A 164 -13.25 9.94 5.92
N ALA A 165 -12.94 10.31 7.16
CA ALA A 165 -12.67 11.70 7.53
C ALA A 165 -11.46 12.24 6.75
N TRP A 166 -10.33 11.52 6.74
CA TRP A 166 -9.13 11.95 6.04
C TRP A 166 -9.30 12.01 4.52
N SER A 167 -9.88 10.97 3.90
CA SER A 167 -10.13 10.97 2.44
C SER A 167 -11.03 12.16 2.05
N THR A 168 -12.07 12.44 2.86
CA THR A 168 -12.93 13.60 2.65
C THR A 168 -12.17 14.93 2.83
N VAL A 169 -11.28 15.04 3.82
CA VAL A 169 -10.44 16.23 4.02
C VAL A 169 -9.53 16.45 2.82
N MET A 170 -8.84 15.42 2.34
CA MET A 170 -7.92 15.50 1.19
C MET A 170 -8.63 16.00 -0.07
N LEU A 171 -9.83 15.48 -0.35
CA LEU A 171 -10.68 15.95 -1.44
C LEU A 171 -11.13 17.40 -1.25
N ARG A 172 -11.53 17.79 -0.04
CA ARG A 172 -11.94 19.17 0.27
C ARG A 172 -10.82 20.17 0.10
N VAL A 173 -9.59 19.83 0.49
CA VAL A 173 -8.41 20.69 0.30
C VAL A 173 -7.80 20.59 -1.10
N ARG A 174 -8.41 19.79 -2.00
CA ARG A 174 -7.99 19.60 -3.39
C ARG A 174 -6.55 19.09 -3.53
N ILE A 175 -6.13 18.23 -2.61
CA ILE A 175 -4.86 17.52 -2.72
C ILE A 175 -5.12 16.20 -3.45
N ASP A 176 -4.44 16.01 -4.57
CA ASP A 176 -4.57 14.84 -5.44
C ASP A 176 -3.73 13.66 -4.90
N ASP A 177 -4.37 12.85 -4.05
CA ASP A 177 -3.83 11.61 -3.49
C ASP A 177 -4.57 10.39 -4.10
N PRO A 178 -4.16 9.92 -5.29
CA PRO A 178 -4.97 8.98 -6.08
C PRO A 178 -5.12 7.59 -5.45
N LEU A 179 -4.27 7.24 -4.48
CA LEU A 179 -4.35 5.96 -3.78
C LEU A 179 -4.93 6.07 -2.36
N ASP A 180 -5.40 7.26 -1.94
CA ASP A 180 -5.74 7.55 -0.53
C ASP A 180 -4.58 7.18 0.44
N ALA A 181 -3.33 7.30 0.00
CA ALA A 181 -2.16 6.93 0.77
C ALA A 181 -2.08 7.70 2.10
N VAL A 182 -2.45 8.99 2.08
CA VAL A 182 -2.54 9.82 3.27
C VAL A 182 -3.65 9.33 4.19
N ALA A 183 -4.85 9.10 3.66
CA ALA A 183 -5.99 8.70 4.49
C ALA A 183 -5.78 7.33 5.14
N VAL A 184 -5.23 6.37 4.40
CA VAL A 184 -4.96 5.02 4.89
C VAL A 184 -3.79 5.01 5.88
N HIS A 185 -2.64 5.58 5.50
CA HIS A 185 -1.42 5.42 6.29
C HIS A 185 -1.23 6.52 7.33
N LEU A 186 -1.43 7.80 6.98
CA LEU A 186 -1.33 8.87 7.97
C LEU A 186 -2.51 8.80 8.94
N GLY A 187 -3.73 8.71 8.41
CA GLY A 187 -4.95 8.63 9.22
C GLY A 187 -4.97 7.38 10.10
N GLY A 188 -4.81 6.21 9.50
CA GLY A 188 -4.72 4.95 10.23
C GLY A 188 -3.54 4.89 11.20
N GLY A 189 -2.37 5.41 10.81
CA GLY A 189 -1.16 5.42 11.61
C GLY A 189 -1.30 6.26 12.88
N ILE A 190 -1.80 7.49 12.75
CA ILE A 190 -2.07 8.39 13.88
C ILE A 190 -3.06 7.72 14.84
N TRP A 191 -4.19 7.23 14.33
CA TRP A 191 -5.19 6.56 15.18
C TRP A 191 -4.61 5.32 15.85
N GLY A 192 -3.84 4.51 15.13
CA GLY A 192 -3.22 3.30 15.65
C GLY A 192 -2.35 3.56 16.87
N VAL A 193 -1.39 4.49 16.76
CA VAL A 193 -0.48 4.84 17.87
C VAL A 193 -1.23 5.42 19.07
N LEU A 194 -2.27 6.23 18.83
CA LEU A 194 -3.09 6.80 19.89
C LEU A 194 -4.07 5.80 20.52
N SER A 195 -4.45 4.75 19.79
CA SER A 195 -5.37 3.73 20.28
C SER A 195 -4.70 2.79 21.30
N VAL A 196 -3.39 2.54 21.19
CA VAL A 196 -2.69 1.65 22.13
C VAL A 196 -2.80 2.11 23.58
N PRO A 197 -2.43 3.34 23.97
CA PRO A 197 -2.58 3.81 25.36
C PRO A 197 -4.03 3.86 25.85
N ILE A 198 -5.02 3.80 24.96
CA ILE A 198 -6.44 3.71 25.34
C ILE A 198 -6.82 2.25 25.64
N PHE A 199 -6.44 1.33 24.76
CA PHE A 199 -6.89 -0.07 24.72
C PHE A 199 -5.84 -1.09 25.17
N ASN A 200 -4.69 -0.67 25.70
CA ASN A 200 -3.68 -1.56 26.25
C ASN A 200 -4.27 -2.33 27.44
N LYS A 201 -4.26 -3.66 27.37
CA LYS A 201 -4.91 -4.55 28.35
C LYS A 201 -4.38 -4.43 29.79
N GLU A 202 -3.16 -3.92 29.97
CA GLU A 202 -2.49 -3.80 31.26
C GLU A 202 -2.47 -2.35 31.76
N SER A 203 -2.08 -1.40 30.89
CA SER A 203 -1.83 0.01 31.26
C SER A 203 -2.77 1.01 30.59
N GLY A 204 -3.75 0.54 29.83
CA GLY A 204 -4.62 1.39 29.01
C GLY A 204 -5.65 2.17 29.83
N ILE A 205 -6.07 3.33 29.31
CA ILE A 205 -7.04 4.22 29.97
C ILE A 205 -8.36 3.50 30.28
N PHE A 206 -8.85 2.61 29.41
CA PHE A 206 -10.11 1.90 29.68
C PHE A 206 -10.01 0.79 30.72
N TYR A 207 -8.81 0.38 31.11
CA TYR A 207 -8.59 -0.73 32.03
C TYR A 207 -8.01 -0.27 33.37
N ALA A 208 -6.88 0.43 33.35
CA ALA A 208 -6.23 0.95 34.55
C ALA A 208 -6.74 2.34 34.94
N SER A 209 -6.91 3.24 33.96
CA SER A 209 -7.41 4.61 34.16
C SER A 209 -6.62 5.41 35.21
N ASP A 210 -5.31 5.16 35.32
CA ASP A 210 -4.44 5.79 36.32
C ASP A 210 -3.55 6.90 35.70
N ALA A 211 -2.76 7.57 36.54
CA ALA A 211 -1.85 8.61 36.08
C ALA A 211 -0.79 8.10 35.08
N HIS A 212 -0.44 6.80 35.11
CA HIS A 212 0.47 6.20 34.15
C HIS A 212 -0.20 6.06 32.77
N SER A 213 -1.45 5.59 32.71
CA SER A 213 -2.23 5.47 31.47
C SER A 213 -2.31 6.79 30.69
N PHE A 214 -2.60 7.90 31.39
CA PHE A 214 -2.69 9.22 30.73
C PHE A 214 -1.31 9.74 30.29
N ARG A 215 -0.25 9.44 31.02
CA ARG A 215 1.13 9.79 30.61
C ARG A 215 1.56 8.99 29.40
N LEU A 216 1.22 7.71 29.35
CA LEU A 216 1.45 6.84 28.19
C LEU A 216 0.75 7.40 26.95
N PHE A 217 -0.50 7.85 27.09
CA PHE A 217 -1.21 8.55 26.01
C PHE A 217 -0.46 9.80 25.53
N GLY A 218 -0.03 10.64 26.47
CA GLY A 218 0.74 11.85 26.16
C GLY A 218 2.06 11.57 25.45
N TRP A 219 2.77 10.51 25.84
CA TRP A 219 4.04 10.11 25.23
C TRP A 219 3.86 9.53 23.83
N ASN A 220 2.83 8.70 23.63
CA ASN A 220 2.44 8.22 22.30
C ASN A 220 2.03 9.38 21.37
N LEU A 221 1.27 10.36 21.87
CA LEU A 221 0.92 11.56 21.13
C LEU A 221 2.16 12.39 20.74
N LEU A 222 3.10 12.57 21.68
CA LEU A 222 4.37 13.24 21.39
C LEU A 222 5.15 12.50 20.29
N GLY A 223 5.22 11.17 20.37
CA GLY A 223 5.86 10.34 19.35
C GLY A 223 5.24 10.54 17.97
N VAL A 224 3.92 10.51 17.85
CA VAL A 224 3.22 10.82 16.58
C VAL A 224 3.61 12.19 16.04
N ILE A 225 3.58 13.22 16.90
CA ILE A 225 3.89 14.60 16.50
C ILE A 225 5.33 14.70 16.00
N VAL A 226 6.31 14.17 16.75
CA VAL A 226 7.72 14.28 16.38
C VAL A 226 8.02 13.49 15.10
N ILE A 227 7.49 12.27 14.97
CA ILE A 227 7.66 11.45 13.76
C ILE A 227 7.05 12.15 12.55
N MET A 228 5.84 12.70 12.69
CA MET A 228 5.17 13.41 11.62
C MET A 228 5.93 14.68 11.21
N LEU A 229 6.38 15.49 12.18
CA LEU A 229 7.15 16.71 11.90
C LEU A 229 8.48 16.40 11.21
N TRP A 230 9.22 15.41 11.70
CA TRP A 230 10.46 14.94 11.06
C TRP A 230 10.20 14.49 9.62
N SER A 231 9.19 13.68 9.41
CA SER A 231 8.84 13.13 8.09
C SER A 231 8.41 14.22 7.11
N ILE A 232 7.58 15.17 7.55
CA ILE A 232 7.16 16.32 6.74
C ILE A 232 8.37 17.19 6.39
N ALA A 233 9.23 17.52 7.36
CA ALA A 233 10.40 18.36 7.15
C ALA A 233 11.36 17.73 6.13
N MET A 234 11.68 16.45 6.31
CA MET A 234 12.59 15.73 5.41
C MET A 234 11.98 15.54 4.01
N ALA A 235 10.69 15.19 3.92
CA ALA A 235 9.98 15.10 2.64
C ALA A 235 9.95 16.45 1.92
N PHE A 236 9.73 17.55 2.64
CA PHE A 236 9.72 18.88 2.07
C PHE A 236 11.07 19.24 1.47
N ILE A 237 12.17 19.04 2.22
CA ILE A 237 13.55 19.26 1.75
C ILE A 237 13.85 18.44 0.49
N LEU A 238 13.49 17.15 0.50
CA LEU A 238 13.70 16.25 -0.62
C LEU A 238 12.94 16.70 -1.87
N PHE A 239 11.62 16.87 -1.75
CA PHE A 239 10.77 17.19 -2.88
C PHE A 239 11.02 18.60 -3.43
N ILE A 240 11.29 19.59 -2.58
CA ILE A 240 11.62 20.94 -3.07
C ILE A 240 12.94 20.94 -3.83
N THR A 241 13.95 20.20 -3.36
CA THR A 241 15.25 20.09 -4.03
C THR A 241 15.10 19.42 -5.39
N LEU A 242 14.37 18.30 -5.47
CA LEU A 242 14.10 17.61 -6.74
C LEU A 242 13.27 18.48 -7.71
N ARG A 243 12.34 19.28 -7.17
CA ARG A 243 11.53 20.20 -7.96
C ARG A 243 12.36 21.33 -8.55
N ILE A 244 13.24 21.95 -7.77
CA ILE A 244 14.15 23.01 -8.24
C ILE A 244 15.12 22.45 -9.29
N ALA A 245 15.62 21.22 -9.09
CA ALA A 245 16.46 20.53 -10.06
C ALA A 245 15.73 20.10 -11.35
N LYS A 246 14.40 20.33 -11.45
CA LYS A 246 13.54 19.87 -12.55
C LYS A 246 13.65 18.37 -12.82
N GLN A 247 13.95 17.59 -11.78
CA GLN A 247 14.07 16.13 -11.85
C GLN A 247 12.85 15.41 -11.28
N LEU A 248 11.86 16.13 -10.73
CA LEU A 248 10.75 15.52 -10.00
C LEU A 248 9.63 14.98 -10.90
N ARG A 249 9.19 15.73 -11.90
CA ARG A 249 8.02 15.41 -12.73
C ARG A 249 8.43 15.13 -14.17
N VAL A 250 7.78 14.15 -14.80
CA VAL A 250 7.94 13.91 -16.25
C VAL A 250 7.33 15.06 -17.06
N SER A 251 7.64 15.14 -18.35
CA SER A 251 6.99 16.11 -19.24
C SER A 251 5.49 15.81 -19.38
N GLU A 252 4.69 16.85 -19.61
CA GLU A 252 3.24 16.73 -19.82
C GLU A 252 2.88 15.76 -20.95
N GLU A 253 3.69 15.72 -22.01
CA GLU A 253 3.52 14.76 -23.10
C GLU A 253 3.66 13.29 -22.63
N ILE A 254 4.65 13.00 -21.79
CA ILE A 254 4.85 11.64 -21.24
C ILE A 254 3.73 11.31 -20.25
N GLU A 255 3.34 12.29 -19.43
CA GLU A 255 2.24 12.13 -18.47
C GLU A 255 0.92 11.78 -19.17
N LEU A 256 0.60 12.45 -20.27
CA LEU A 256 -0.62 12.18 -21.06
C LEU A 256 -0.58 10.84 -21.80
N LYS A 257 0.60 10.39 -22.25
CA LYS A 257 0.78 9.11 -22.95
C LYS A 257 0.84 7.90 -22.02
N GLY A 258 1.06 8.13 -20.72
CA GLY A 258 1.39 7.11 -19.73
C GLY A 258 2.89 6.79 -19.71
N LEU A 259 3.39 6.30 -18.56
CA LEU A 259 4.82 6.07 -18.34
C LEU A 259 5.32 4.73 -18.87
N ASP A 260 4.45 3.74 -19.02
CA ASP A 260 4.80 2.35 -19.34
C ASP A 260 5.72 2.27 -20.58
N ILE A 261 5.23 2.73 -21.73
CA ILE A 261 5.99 2.63 -22.98
C ILE A 261 7.20 3.59 -22.98
N PRO A 262 7.07 4.90 -22.64
CA PRO A 262 8.19 5.84 -22.71
C PRO A 262 9.33 5.58 -21.71
N LYS A 263 9.05 5.00 -20.53
CA LYS A 263 10.05 4.75 -19.48
C LYS A 263 10.48 3.28 -19.38
N HIS A 264 9.59 2.34 -19.68
CA HIS A 264 9.85 0.90 -19.54
C HIS A 264 9.96 0.16 -20.86
N GLY A 265 9.57 0.79 -21.98
CA GLY A 265 9.75 0.22 -23.33
C GLY A 265 8.71 -0.83 -23.70
N GLU A 266 7.75 -1.12 -22.81
CA GLU A 266 6.71 -2.12 -22.99
C GLU A 266 5.39 -1.64 -22.40
N PRO A 267 4.24 -2.06 -22.94
CA PRO A 267 2.94 -1.78 -22.35
C PRO A 267 2.65 -2.77 -21.20
N ALA A 268 2.12 -2.28 -20.09
CA ALA A 268 1.63 -3.07 -18.96
C ALA A 268 0.36 -3.89 -19.30
N TYR A 269 -0.40 -3.46 -20.30
CA TYR A 269 -1.64 -4.08 -20.77
C TYR A 269 -1.64 -4.24 -22.30
N PRO A 270 -2.57 -5.02 -22.89
CA PRO A 270 -2.75 -5.00 -24.35
C PRO A 270 -2.93 -3.58 -24.88
N LEU A 271 -2.37 -3.24 -26.04
CA LEU A 271 -2.44 -1.88 -26.60
C LEU A 271 -3.88 -1.37 -26.78
N ALA A 272 -4.84 -2.27 -27.02
CA ALA A 272 -6.26 -1.94 -27.09
C ALA A 272 -6.85 -1.41 -25.76
N SER A 273 -6.19 -1.66 -24.64
CA SER A 273 -6.55 -1.17 -23.30
C SER A 273 -6.01 0.23 -23.02
N TYR A 274 -5.00 0.69 -23.77
CA TYR A 274 -4.57 2.09 -23.74
C TYR A 274 -5.58 2.91 -24.55
N GLY A 275 -6.15 3.96 -23.96
CA GLY A 275 -7.15 4.81 -24.60
C GLY A 275 -6.66 5.49 -25.89
N HIS A 276 -7.42 6.44 -26.42
CA HIS A 276 -7.23 7.05 -27.76
C HIS A 276 -5.85 7.71 -28.04
N GLY A 277 -4.90 7.71 -27.12
CA GLY A 277 -3.53 8.22 -27.28
C GLY A 277 -2.54 7.29 -28.02
N TRP A 278 -2.90 6.02 -28.24
CA TRP A 278 -2.07 5.05 -28.97
C TRP A 278 -2.76 4.48 -30.22
N GLY A 279 -3.73 5.23 -30.75
CA GLY A 279 -4.35 4.92 -32.05
C GLY A 279 -3.30 4.83 -33.17
N SER A 280 -3.63 4.04 -34.19
CA SER A 280 -2.82 3.66 -35.37
C SER A 280 -2.43 4.81 -36.31
N GLY A 281 -2.23 6.03 -35.80
CA GLY A 281 -1.93 7.25 -36.58
C GLY A 281 -0.76 8.10 -36.08
N SER A 282 0.00 7.70 -35.05
CA SER A 282 1.17 8.48 -34.61
C SER A 282 2.39 8.26 -35.54
N PRO A 283 3.00 9.31 -36.12
CA PRO A 283 4.15 9.21 -37.02
C PRO A 283 5.43 8.65 -36.39
N SER A 284 5.47 8.45 -35.06
CA SER A 284 6.64 7.95 -34.35
C SER A 284 6.75 6.42 -34.30
N ALA A 285 5.78 5.66 -34.83
CA ALA A 285 5.84 4.21 -34.94
C ALA A 285 6.78 3.71 -36.06
N ARG A 286 7.88 4.43 -36.32
CA ARG A 286 8.93 3.95 -37.19
C ARG A 286 9.72 2.87 -36.44
N ARG A 287 9.25 1.63 -36.63
CA ARG A 287 9.84 0.35 -36.19
C ARG A 287 11.36 0.44 -36.03
N LYS A 288 11.85 0.41 -34.79
CA LYS A 288 13.05 -0.38 -34.50
C LYS A 288 12.54 -1.77 -34.15
N SER A 289 12.77 -2.72 -35.04
CA SER A 289 12.45 -4.13 -34.83
C SER A 289 13.20 -4.63 -33.58
N PHE A 290 12.48 -4.82 -32.49
CA PHE A 290 12.93 -5.70 -31.40
C PHE A 290 12.95 -7.14 -31.93
N PRO A 291 13.88 -8.00 -31.48
CA PRO A 291 14.14 -9.31 -32.10
C PRO A 291 13.05 -10.36 -31.82
N PHE A 292 11.96 -10.01 -31.14
CA PHE A 292 10.82 -10.91 -30.93
C PHE A 292 9.71 -10.57 -31.92
N ASN A 293 9.54 -11.41 -32.93
CA ASN A 293 8.36 -11.42 -33.79
C ASN A 293 7.14 -11.85 -32.97
N TYR A 294 6.35 -10.88 -32.51
CA TYR A 294 4.99 -11.14 -32.02
C TYR A 294 4.09 -11.44 -33.22
N ASN A 295 3.60 -12.67 -33.33
CA ASN A 295 2.66 -13.08 -34.37
C ASN A 295 1.21 -12.89 -33.87
N PRO A 296 0.43 -11.94 -34.41
CA PRO A 296 -0.90 -11.61 -33.91
C PRO A 296 -1.99 -12.63 -34.31
N SER A 297 -1.66 -13.76 -34.94
CA SER A 297 -2.65 -14.72 -35.47
C SER A 297 -3.13 -15.80 -34.49
N ILE A 298 -2.81 -15.71 -33.19
CA ILE A 298 -3.45 -16.59 -32.20
C ILE A 298 -4.80 -15.98 -31.79
N GLN A 299 -5.84 -16.25 -32.58
CA GLN A 299 -7.22 -16.11 -32.13
C GLN A 299 -7.50 -17.20 -31.09
N LEU A 300 -7.66 -16.81 -29.83
CA LEU A 300 -8.28 -17.67 -28.82
C LEU A 300 -9.73 -17.93 -29.26
N ASN A 301 -9.96 -19.10 -29.85
CA ASN A 301 -11.31 -19.55 -30.19
C ASN A 301 -12.00 -19.94 -28.88
N LEU A 302 -12.67 -18.98 -28.26
CA LEU A 302 -13.55 -19.24 -27.13
C LEU A 302 -14.87 -19.76 -27.70
N ASP A 303 -15.02 -21.07 -27.77
CA ASP A 303 -16.31 -21.68 -28.08
C ASP A 303 -17.34 -21.20 -27.04
N PRO A 304 -18.53 -20.74 -27.45
CA PRO A 304 -19.56 -20.33 -26.51
C PRO A 304 -19.99 -21.54 -25.67
N VAL A 305 -19.81 -21.43 -24.36
CA VAL A 305 -20.30 -22.40 -23.37
C VAL A 305 -21.81 -22.56 -23.57
N GLN A 306 -22.23 -23.72 -24.08
CA GLN A 306 -23.64 -24.05 -24.17
C GLN A 306 -24.23 -24.18 -22.76
N ASN A 307 -25.25 -23.36 -22.48
CA ASN A 307 -26.01 -23.38 -21.24
C ASN A 307 -26.69 -24.75 -21.04
N GLY A 308 -26.14 -25.58 -20.15
CA GLY A 308 -26.74 -26.86 -19.73
C GLY A 308 -26.58 -27.09 -18.22
N HIS A 309 -27.69 -26.94 -17.49
CA HIS A 309 -28.05 -27.32 -16.11
C HIS A 309 -27.01 -27.37 -14.94
N PRO A 310 -27.34 -26.85 -13.73
CA PRO A 310 -26.34 -26.47 -12.71
C PRO A 310 -25.87 -27.58 -11.76
N LEU A 311 -26.30 -28.83 -11.92
CA LEU A 311 -26.14 -29.86 -10.87
C LEU A 311 -25.00 -30.86 -11.09
N HIS A 312 -24.38 -30.88 -12.28
CA HIS A 312 -23.35 -31.87 -12.58
C HIS A 312 -21.90 -31.45 -12.21
N ASN A 313 -21.66 -30.16 -11.97
CA ASN A 313 -20.31 -29.61 -11.73
C ASN A 313 -19.94 -29.48 -10.24
N LEU A 314 -20.88 -29.67 -9.31
CA LEU A 314 -20.58 -29.52 -7.88
C LEU A 314 -19.78 -30.71 -7.32
N ALA A 315 -19.98 -31.92 -7.86
CA ALA A 315 -19.27 -33.12 -7.42
C ALA A 315 -17.79 -33.16 -7.88
N GLN A 316 -17.45 -32.52 -9.02
CA GLN A 316 -16.08 -32.46 -9.51
C GLN A 316 -15.24 -31.39 -8.81
N PHE A 317 -15.84 -30.26 -8.42
CA PHE A 317 -15.13 -29.21 -7.68
C PHE A 317 -14.70 -29.68 -6.27
N LEU A 318 -15.48 -30.57 -5.64
CA LEU A 318 -15.22 -31.07 -4.29
C LEU A 318 -14.17 -32.20 -4.22
N THR A 319 -13.75 -32.77 -5.37
CA THR A 319 -12.84 -33.95 -5.40
C THR A 319 -11.39 -33.63 -5.76
N GLY A 320 -11.03 -32.37 -5.99
CA GLY A 320 -9.64 -31.90 -6.03
C GLY A 320 -8.73 -32.50 -7.11
N LYS A 321 -9.27 -33.09 -8.18
CA LYS A 321 -8.43 -33.62 -9.28
C LYS A 321 -8.08 -32.53 -10.30
N PRO A 322 -6.80 -32.35 -10.66
CA PRO A 322 -6.39 -31.37 -11.66
C PRO A 322 -6.85 -31.78 -13.06
N GLN A 323 -7.34 -30.80 -13.83
CA GLN A 323 -7.67 -30.95 -15.25
C GLN A 323 -6.38 -30.98 -16.08
N VAL A 324 -6.13 -32.08 -16.79
CA VAL A 324 -5.05 -32.17 -17.78
C VAL A 324 -5.56 -31.55 -19.08
N ILE A 325 -5.03 -30.39 -19.45
CA ILE A 325 -5.32 -29.75 -20.74
C ILE A 325 -4.42 -30.41 -21.79
N HIS A 326 -5.01 -31.15 -22.73
CA HIS A 326 -4.29 -31.67 -23.90
C HIS A 326 -4.10 -30.56 -24.93
N VAL A 327 -2.85 -30.11 -25.12
CA VAL A 327 -2.46 -29.24 -26.24
C VAL A 327 -2.15 -30.13 -27.45
N GLN A 328 -2.96 -30.05 -28.51
CA GLN A 328 -2.63 -30.67 -29.79
C GLN A 328 -1.69 -29.74 -30.58
N ASN A 329 -0.42 -30.12 -30.72
CA ASN A 329 0.52 -29.44 -31.61
C ASN A 329 0.25 -29.85 -33.07
N GLY A 330 -0.14 -28.89 -33.91
CA GLY A 330 -0.16 -29.07 -35.36
C GLY A 330 1.26 -29.24 -35.92
N GLN A 331 1.48 -30.31 -36.68
CA GLN A 331 2.74 -30.62 -37.35
C GLN A 331 3.08 -29.59 -38.44
N PRO A 332 4.36 -29.18 -38.61
CA PRO A 332 4.77 -28.37 -39.75
C PRO A 332 4.93 -29.25 -41.00
N GLN A 333 4.38 -28.79 -42.13
CA GLN A 333 4.60 -29.40 -43.45
C GLN A 333 6.07 -29.27 -43.84
N SER A 334 6.73 -30.40 -44.12
CA SER A 334 8.07 -30.47 -44.72
C SER A 334 7.93 -30.57 -46.23
N ASN A 335 8.59 -29.66 -46.94
CA ASN A 335 8.98 -29.85 -48.33
C ASN A 335 10.50 -29.99 -48.39
N ASP A 336 10.92 -30.86 -49.31
CA ASP A 336 12.23 -31.01 -49.93
C ASP A 336 13.26 -31.92 -49.24
N ASN A 337 13.23 -33.17 -49.72
CA ASN A 337 14.36 -33.94 -50.24
C ASN A 337 15.76 -33.41 -49.88
N LEU A 338 16.47 -34.17 -49.03
CA LEU A 338 17.89 -34.51 -49.23
C LEU A 338 18.25 -35.69 -48.33
N SER A 339 18.58 -36.80 -48.96
CA SER A 339 19.21 -37.99 -48.39
C SER A 339 20.66 -37.69 -48.02
N LEU A 340 21.10 -38.09 -46.82
CA LEU A 340 22.17 -39.09 -46.59
C LEU A 340 22.71 -39.03 -45.16
N ASP A 341 22.79 -40.25 -44.62
CA ASP A 341 23.79 -40.85 -43.75
C ASP A 341 23.85 -40.61 -42.23
N ALA A 342 24.04 -41.78 -41.61
CA ALA A 342 24.11 -42.12 -40.22
C ALA A 342 25.46 -41.77 -39.57
N ASP A 343 25.44 -41.91 -38.24
CA ASP A 343 26.54 -42.22 -37.33
C ASP A 343 27.16 -41.10 -36.47
N THR A 344 27.38 -41.51 -35.22
CA THR A 344 28.11 -40.92 -34.07
C THR A 344 27.29 -39.99 -33.17
N ALA A 345 26.86 -40.37 -31.95
CA ALA A 345 27.56 -40.86 -30.75
C ALA A 345 28.52 -39.81 -30.15
N PHE A 346 28.04 -39.01 -29.19
CA PHE A 346 28.51 -38.89 -27.79
C PHE A 346 27.62 -37.90 -27.02
#